data_AF-A0A357M0G5-F1
#
_entry.id   AF-A0A357M0G5-F1
#
_cell.length_a   1.000
_cell.length_b   1.000
_cell.length_c   1.000
_cell.angle_alpha   90.00
_cell.angle_beta   90.00
_cell.angle_gamma   90.00
#
_symmetry.space_group_name_H-M   'P 1'
#
loop_
_entity.id
_entity.type
_entity.pdbx_description
1 polymer ?
#
loop_
_entity_poly.entity_id
_entity_poly.type
_entity_poly.pdbx_seq_one_letter_code
_entity_poly.pdbx_strand_id
1 'polypeptide(L)' 'ARQLVMSHMRFVVHIARSYSGYGLNQGDLIQEGNVGLMKAVKRFNPEVGVRLVSFAVHWIKA' A
#
# COMPACT_ATOMS: atom_id res chain seq x y z
N ALA A 1 -10.96 9.73 0.14
CA ALA A 1 -9.64 9.18 0.53
C ALA A 1 -9.72 8.09 1.60
N ARG A 2 -10.29 8.36 2.80
CA ARG A 2 -10.32 7.38 3.92
C ARG A 2 -10.88 6.00 3.55
N GLN A 3 -12.03 5.95 2.87
CA GLN A 3 -12.63 4.68 2.45
C GLN A 3 -11.73 3.87 1.50
N LEU A 4 -11.03 4.53 0.56
CA LEU A 4 -10.11 3.88 -0.36
C LEU A 4 -8.89 3.29 0.36
N VAL A 5 -8.36 3.97 1.37
CA VAL A 5 -7.26 3.45 2.19
C VAL A 5 -7.73 2.23 2.98
N MET A 6 -8.85 2.33 3.69
CA MET A 6 -9.36 1.24 4.53
C MET A 6 -9.71 -0.01 3.72
N SER A 7 -10.26 0.12 2.51
CA SER A 7 -10.62 -1.02 1.66
C SER A 7 -9.41 -1.79 1.11
N HIS A 8 -8.21 -1.19 1.14
CA HIS A 8 -7.00 -1.77 0.56
C HIS A 8 -5.94 -2.18 1.60
N MET A 9 -6.23 -2.09 2.90
CA MET A 9 -5.29 -2.49 3.96
C MET A 9 -4.84 -3.96 3.85
N ARG A 10 -5.73 -4.87 3.42
CA ARG A 10 -5.37 -6.29 3.22
C ARG A 10 -4.32 -6.48 2.12
N PHE A 11 -4.31 -5.60 1.11
CA PHE A 11 -3.29 -5.62 0.05
C PHE A 11 -1.92 -5.18 0.60
N VAL A 12 -1.88 -4.16 1.47
CA VAL A 12 -0.66 -3.75 2.17
C VAL A 12 -0.10 -4.90 3.01
N VAL A 13 -0.95 -5.59 3.78
CA VAL A 13 -0.54 -6.75 4.58
C VAL A 13 0.04 -7.87 3.71
N HIS A 14 -0.57 -8.13 2.54
CA HIS A 14 -0.06 -9.11 1.59
C HIS A 14 1.35 -8.75 1.08
N ILE A 15 1.58 -7.49 0.70
CA ILE A 15 2.91 -7.02 0.27
C ILE A 15 3.90 -7.08 1.42
N ALA A 16 3.55 -6.55 2.60
CA ALA A 16 4.45 -6.53 3.75
C ALA A 16 4.93 -7.93 4.15
N ARG A 17 4.08 -8.97 4.00
CA ARG A 17 4.47 -10.36 4.28
C ARG A 17 5.57 -10.89 3.36
N SER A 18 5.72 -10.37 2.13
CA SER A 18 6.82 -10.78 1.25
C SER A 18 8.18 -10.27 1.71
N TYR A 19 8.20 -9.31 2.65
CA TYR A 19 9.42 -8.77 3.27
C TYR A 19 9.70 -9.35 4.66
N SER A 20 8.93 -10.36 5.09
CA SER A 20 9.20 -11.07 6.33
C SER A 20 10.58 -11.74 6.28
N GLY A 21 11.33 -11.66 7.37
CA GLY A 21 12.68 -12.26 7.48
C GLY A 21 13.83 -11.34 7.04
N TYR A 22 13.56 -10.15 6.52
CA TYR A 22 14.57 -9.15 6.15
C TYR A 22 15.01 -8.24 7.32
N GLY A 23 14.79 -8.67 8.56
CA GLY A 23 15.26 -7.98 9.78
C GLY A 23 14.31 -6.92 10.35
N LEU A 24 13.21 -6.59 9.68
CA LEU A 24 12.16 -5.71 10.21
C LEU A 24 10.98 -6.51 10.77
N ASN A 25 10.35 -5.97 11.82
CA ASN A 25 9.11 -6.53 12.35
C ASN A 25 7.98 -6.34 11.33
N GLN A 26 7.09 -7.33 11.25
CA GLN A 26 5.93 -7.32 10.38
C GLN A 26 5.03 -6.09 10.61
N GLY A 27 4.90 -5.64 11.86
CA GLY A 27 4.15 -4.43 12.21
C GLY A 27 4.71 -3.20 11.50
N ASP A 28 6.03 -3.01 11.56
CA ASP A 28 6.70 -1.84 10.97
C ASP A 28 6.58 -1.83 9.45
N LEU A 29 6.74 -2.99 8.81
CA LEU A 29 6.53 -3.16 7.36
C LEU A 29 5.11 -2.80 6.93
N ILE A 30 4.11 -3.18 7.71
CA ILE A 30 2.71 -2.83 7.44
C ILE A 30 2.49 -1.31 7.62
N GLN A 31 3.10 -0.70 8.64
CA GLN A 31 2.96 0.73 8.91
C GLN A 31 3.59 1.57 7.80
N GLU A 32 4.82 1.27 7.38
CA GLU A 32 5.49 1.87 6.22
C GLU A 32 4.62 1.72 4.95
N GLY A 33 4.15 0.49 4.68
CA GLY A 33 3.29 0.22 3.53
C GLY A 33 1.97 1.00 3.55
N ASN A 34 1.37 1.21 4.73
CA ASN A 34 0.17 2.03 4.89
C ASN A 34 0.45 3.50 4.56
N VAL A 35 1.63 4.02 4.93
CA VAL A 35 2.08 5.37 4.54
C VAL A 35 2.25 5.46 3.03
N GLY A 36 2.85 4.44 2.40
CA GLY A 36 2.93 4.29 0.94
C GLY A 36 1.54 4.34 0.27
N LEU A 37 0.59 3.56 0.76
CA LEU A 37 -0.80 3.55 0.27
C LEU A 37 -1.46 4.93 0.41
N MET A 38 -1.28 5.63 1.54
CA MET A 38 -1.82 6.99 1.71
C MET A 38 -1.22 7.97 0.69
N LYS A 39 0.09 7.88 0.42
CA LYS A 39 0.76 8.69 -0.62
C LYS A 39 0.24 8.38 -2.02
N ALA A 40 -0.05 7.11 -2.33
CA ALA A 40 -0.64 6.69 -3.59
C ALA A 40 -2.08 7.21 -3.75
N VAL A 41 -2.93 7.04 -2.74
CA VAL A 41 -4.33 7.50 -2.80
C VAL A 41 -4.44 9.01 -3.04
N LYS A 42 -3.50 9.81 -2.52
CA LYS A 42 -3.45 11.27 -2.79
C LYS A 42 -3.16 11.63 -4.25
N ARG A 43 -2.57 10.71 -5.03
CA ARG A 43 -2.14 10.93 -6.42
C ARG A 43 -2.91 10.07 -7.44
N PHE A 44 -3.81 9.23 -6.96
CA PHE A 44 -4.56 8.32 -7.81
C PHE A 44 -5.65 9.08 -8.57
N ASN A 45 -5.64 8.96 -9.91
CA ASN A 45 -6.72 9.42 -10.77
C ASN A 45 -7.48 8.21 -11.36
N PRO A 46 -8.75 7.97 -10.98
CA PRO A 46 -9.54 6.85 -11.51
C PRO A 46 -9.83 6.97 -13.01
N GLU A 47 -9.82 8.16 -13.60
CA GLU A 47 -10.12 8.38 -15.02
C GLU A 47 -9.02 7.84 -15.95
N VAL A 48 -7.83 7.58 -15.41
CA VAL A 48 -6.71 6.96 -16.14
C VAL A 48 -6.98 5.47 -16.44
N GLY A 49 -8.01 4.87 -15.84
CA GLY A 49 -8.44 3.49 -16.13
C GLY A 49 -7.59 2.40 -15.48
N VAL A 50 -6.66 2.75 -14.58
CA VAL A 50 -5.85 1.79 -13.83
C VAL A 50 -6.45 1.51 -12.46
N ARG A 51 -6.35 0.26 -11.99
CA ARG A 51 -6.80 -0.11 -10.65
C ARG A 51 -5.90 0.53 -9.59
N LEU A 52 -6.49 0.99 -8.49
CA LEU A 52 -5.74 1.57 -7.36
C LEU A 52 -4.63 0.64 -6.85
N VAL A 53 -4.88 -0.68 -6.74
CA VAL A 53 -3.87 -1.67 -6.34
C VAL A 53 -2.66 -1.69 -7.26
N SER A 54 -2.89 -1.60 -8.57
CA SER A 54 -1.84 -1.59 -9.59
C SER A 54 -1.03 -0.30 -9.52
N PHE A 55 -1.68 0.83 -9.23
CA PHE A 55 -1.01 2.11 -9.04
C PHE A 55 -0.22 2.18 -7.73
N ALA A 56 -0.82 1.71 -6.63
CA ALA A 56 -0.28 1.88 -5.27
C ALA A 56 0.90 0.96 -4.96
N VAL A 57 1.08 -0.17 -5.67
CA VAL A 57 2.15 -1.13 -5.39
C VAL A 57 3.55 -0.50 -5.40
N HIS A 58 3.80 0.45 -6.29
CA HIS A 58 5.09 1.15 -6.38
C HIS A 58 5.36 2.05 -5.18
N TRP A 59 4.31 2.59 -4.57
CA TRP A 59 4.42 3.43 -3.38
C TRP A 59 4.49 2.61 -2.09
N ILE A 60 3.87 1.43 -2.06
CA ILE A 60 3.89 0.52 -0.89
C ILE A 60 5.26 -0.16 -0.75
N LYS A 61 5.95 -0.40 -1.87
CA LYS A 61 7.28 -1.06 -1.90
C LYS A 61 8.46 -0.08 -1.82
N ALA A 62 8.20 1.21 -1.94
CA ALA A 62 9.22 2.26 -1.89
C ALA A 62 9.57 2.59 -0.43
#